data_AF-A0A0B5F2E2-F1
#
_entry.id   AF-A0A0B5F2E2-F1
#
_cell.length_a   1.000
_cell.length_b   1.000
_cell.length_c   1.000
_cell.angle_alpha   90.00
_cell.angle_beta   90.00
_cell.angle_gamma   90.00
#
_symmetry.space_group_name_H-M   'P 1'
#
loop_
_entity.id
_entity.type
_entity.pdbx_description
1 polymer ?
#
loop_
_entity_poly.entity_id
_entity_poly.type
_entity_poly.pdbx_seq_one_letter_code
_entity_poly.pdbx_strand_id
1 'polypeptide(L)'
;MPGSALPTPAEAVAFQYPRRRPNVGRARQALRRQLALWHVEGEVVDTAVLLLSELVTNAMAAKTAPGREIRVRFELRGKELRLEVADAGDEKPQLRHAGPEDESGRGLALVNALADAWGVAPRLGVGKTVWASLVLPEVAAR
;
A
#
# COMPACT_ATOMS: atom_id res chain seq x y z
N MET A 1 -6.71 -23.42 -29.13
CA MET A 1 -5.49 -22.86 -28.49
C MET A 1 -5.90 -21.61 -27.73
N PRO A 2 -5.79 -21.54 -26.39
CA PRO A 2 -6.00 -20.27 -25.71
C PRO A 2 -4.77 -19.39 -25.97
N GLY A 3 -5.00 -18.19 -26.53
CA GLY A 3 -3.95 -17.23 -26.84
C GLY A 3 -3.21 -16.82 -25.58
N SER A 4 -1.88 -16.89 -25.62
CA SER A 4 -1.03 -16.23 -24.63
C SER A 4 -1.26 -14.73 -24.76
N ALA A 5 -2.12 -14.18 -23.90
CA ALA A 5 -2.18 -12.74 -23.71
C ALA A 5 -0.79 -12.33 -23.19
N LEU A 6 -0.09 -11.50 -23.97
CA LEU A 6 1.12 -10.85 -23.49
C LEU A 6 0.75 -10.13 -22.17
N PRO A 7 1.57 -10.25 -21.11
CA PRO A 7 1.27 -9.57 -19.86
C PRO A 7 1.11 -8.07 -20.15
N THR A 8 -0.04 -7.51 -19.77
CA THR A 8 -0.28 -6.08 -19.86
C THR A 8 0.85 -5.38 -19.11
N PRO A 9 1.58 -4.42 -19.72
CA PRO A 9 2.67 -3.76 -19.04
C PRO A 9 2.16 -3.11 -17.76
N ALA A 10 2.84 -3.40 -16.66
CA ALA A 10 2.48 -2.84 -15.36
C ALA A 10 2.82 -1.34 -15.35
N GLU A 11 1.84 -0.50 -15.04
CA GLU A 11 2.09 0.91 -14.77
C GLU A 11 2.50 1.06 -13.31
N ALA A 12 3.71 1.56 -13.05
CA ALA A 12 4.22 1.67 -11.70
C ALA A 12 4.94 2.98 -11.43
N VAL A 13 4.73 3.50 -10.21
CA VAL A 13 5.40 4.69 -9.70
C VAL A 13 5.92 4.42 -8.30
N ALA A 14 7.03 5.04 -7.92
CA ALA A 14 7.57 4.94 -6.58
C ALA A 14 8.01 6.31 -6.03
N PHE A 15 7.82 6.47 -4.73
CA PHE A 15 8.15 7.67 -3.96
C PHE A 15 9.02 7.30 -2.77
N GLN A 16 9.88 8.22 -2.34
CA GLN A 16 10.66 8.08 -1.11
C GLN A 16 10.24 9.16 -0.12
N TYR A 17 10.04 8.76 1.13
CA TYR A 17 9.63 9.66 2.20
C TYR A 17 10.52 9.52 3.43
N PRO A 18 10.98 10.64 4.00
CA PRO A 18 11.53 10.66 5.35
C PRO A 18 10.50 10.13 6.36
N ARG A 19 10.97 9.49 7.43
CA ARG A 19 10.13 8.87 8.46
C ARG A 19 9.46 9.90 9.39
N ARG A 20 8.50 10.67 8.87
CA ARG A 20 7.80 11.76 9.58
C ARG A 20 6.30 11.67 9.36
N ARG A 21 5.50 11.83 10.43
CA ARG A 21 4.02 11.75 10.40
C ARG A 21 3.35 12.60 9.30
N PRO A 22 3.78 13.83 8.99
CA PRO A 22 3.17 14.61 7.91
C PRO A 22 3.26 13.95 6.51
N ASN A 23 4.22 13.06 6.29
CA ASN A 23 4.38 12.38 5.01
C ASN A 23 3.31 11.30 4.76
N VAL A 24 2.55 10.86 5.78
CA VAL A 24 1.40 9.97 5.58
C VAL A 24 0.35 10.66 4.69
N GLY A 25 0.04 11.92 4.97
CA GLY A 25 -0.89 12.71 4.14
C GLY A 25 -0.38 12.92 2.72
N ARG A 26 0.94 13.13 2.56
CA ARG A 26 1.57 13.27 1.23
C ARG A 26 1.49 11.98 0.41
N ALA A 27 1.70 10.83 1.04
CA ALA A 27 1.54 9.52 0.38
C ALA A 27 0.10 9.29 -0.08
N ARG A 28 -0.90 9.61 0.76
CA ARG A 28 -2.32 9.55 0.39
C ARG A 28 -2.64 10.45 -0.81
N GLN A 29 -2.15 11.68 -0.80
CA GLN A 29 -2.37 12.62 -1.90
C GLN A 29 -1.69 12.17 -3.19
N ALA A 30 -0.50 11.58 -3.10
CA ALA A 30 0.21 11.00 -4.23
C ALA A 30 -0.58 9.83 -4.85
N LEU A 31 -1.14 8.94 -4.02
CA LEU A 31 -1.97 7.84 -4.50
C LEU A 31 -3.23 8.35 -5.21
N ARG A 32 -3.96 9.30 -4.62
CA ARG A 32 -5.15 9.88 -5.27
C ARG A 32 -4.85 10.46 -6.65
N ARG A 33 -3.75 11.21 -6.76
CA ARG A 33 -3.31 11.75 -8.06
C ARG A 33 -2.97 10.63 -9.04
N GLN A 34 -2.26 9.60 -8.58
CA GLN A 34 -1.89 8.49 -9.45
C GLN A 34 -3.10 7.68 -9.93
N LEU A 35 -4.06 7.41 -9.04
CA LEU A 35 -5.30 6.72 -9.40
C LEU A 35 -6.12 7.51 -10.42
N ALA A 36 -6.20 8.83 -10.28
CA ALA A 36 -6.84 9.69 -11.27
C ALA A 36 -6.13 9.63 -12.64
N LEU A 37 -4.78 9.59 -12.66
CA LEU A 37 -4.01 9.41 -13.90
C LEU A 37 -4.23 8.03 -14.54
N TRP A 38 -4.51 7.02 -13.73
CA TRP A 38 -4.85 5.66 -14.17
C TRP A 38 -6.35 5.47 -14.44
N HIS A 39 -7.15 6.54 -14.38
CA HIS A 39 -8.60 6.50 -14.58
C HIS A 39 -9.31 5.51 -13.62
N VAL A 40 -8.78 5.36 -12.41
CA VAL A 40 -9.40 4.56 -11.34
C VAL A 40 -10.27 5.47 -10.48
N GLU A 41 -11.55 5.15 -10.39
CA GLU A 41 -12.57 5.96 -9.73
C GLU A 41 -13.49 5.11 -8.84
N GLY A 42 -14.34 5.77 -8.04
CA GLY A 42 -15.31 5.11 -7.16
C GLY A 42 -14.76 4.73 -5.79
N GLU A 43 -15.52 3.90 -5.06
CA GLU A 43 -15.24 3.54 -3.66
C GLU A 43 -13.88 2.85 -3.47
N VAL A 44 -13.37 2.17 -4.50
CA VAL A 44 -12.05 1.53 -4.48
C VAL A 44 -10.92 2.53 -4.23
N VAL A 45 -11.08 3.80 -4.61
CA VAL A 45 -10.10 4.86 -4.37
C VAL A 45 -9.95 5.13 -2.87
N ASP A 46 -11.06 5.25 -2.15
CA ASP A 46 -11.03 5.52 -0.72
C ASP A 46 -10.51 4.32 0.07
N THR A 47 -10.89 3.10 -0.33
CA THR A 47 -10.31 1.87 0.22
C THR A 47 -8.80 1.82 -0.01
N ALA A 48 -8.32 2.06 -1.24
CA ALA A 48 -6.89 2.08 -1.56
C ALA A 48 -6.12 3.12 -0.74
N VAL A 49 -6.69 4.32 -0.57
CA VAL A 49 -6.09 5.40 0.22
C VAL A 49 -6.05 5.06 1.70
N LEU A 50 -7.09 4.43 2.24
CA LEU A 50 -7.12 3.96 3.62
C LEU A 50 -6.05 2.88 3.85
N LEU A 51 -6.01 1.85 3.00
CA LEU A 51 -5.00 0.80 3.04
C LEU A 51 -3.58 1.38 3.02
N LEU A 52 -3.30 2.31 2.09
CA LEU A 52 -2.00 2.96 2.02
C LEU A 52 -1.69 3.74 3.29
N SER A 53 -2.67 4.45 3.85
CA SER A 53 -2.50 5.21 5.10
C SER A 53 -2.05 4.31 6.24
N GLU A 54 -2.66 3.13 6.37
CA GLU A 54 -2.29 2.15 7.40
C GLU A 54 -0.89 1.56 7.16
N LEU A 55 -0.58 1.15 5.92
CA LEU A 55 0.74 0.64 5.58
C LEU A 55 1.86 1.66 5.85
N VAL A 56 1.66 2.90 5.42
CA VAL A 56 2.62 3.99 5.63
C VAL A 56 2.74 4.30 7.12
N THR A 57 1.63 4.38 7.86
CA THR A 57 1.66 4.65 9.30
C THR A 57 2.45 3.57 10.06
N ASN A 58 2.25 2.29 9.73
CA ASN A 58 3.02 1.18 10.28
C ASN A 58 4.52 1.31 9.96
N ALA A 59 4.86 1.61 8.70
CA ALA A 59 6.24 1.79 8.28
C ALA A 59 6.92 3.01 8.95
N MET A 60 6.16 4.07 9.25
CA MET A 60 6.63 5.23 10.01
C MET A 60 6.89 4.90 11.49
N ALA A 61 6.15 3.93 12.05
CA ALA A 61 6.27 3.51 13.45
C ALA A 61 7.33 2.44 13.69
N ALA A 62 7.77 1.71 12.66
CA ALA A 62 8.78 0.64 12.77
C ALA A 62 10.09 1.10 13.45
N LYS A 63 10.80 0.22 14.14
CA LYS A 63 12.13 0.55 14.66
C LYS A 63 13.17 0.43 13.55
N THR A 64 13.91 1.51 13.28
CA THR A 64 15.00 1.53 12.31
C THR A 64 16.13 2.43 12.80
N ALA A 65 17.32 2.28 12.22
CA ALA A 65 18.39 3.27 12.40
C ALA A 65 17.92 4.69 11.97
N PRO A 66 18.46 5.77 12.58
CA PRO A 66 18.17 7.14 12.17
C PRO A 66 18.50 7.41 10.70
N GLY A 67 17.81 8.37 10.09
CA GLY A 67 18.05 8.79 8.70
C GLY A 67 17.54 7.83 7.62
N ARG A 68 16.89 6.72 8.00
CA ARG A 68 16.26 5.80 7.03
C ARG A 68 14.95 6.38 6.50
N GLU A 69 14.71 6.17 5.21
CA GLU A 69 13.47 6.53 4.52
C GLU A 69 12.60 5.29 4.26
N ILE A 70 11.32 5.53 4.02
CA ILE A 70 10.43 4.52 3.47
C ILE A 70 10.29 4.72 1.96
N ARG A 71 10.13 3.63 1.22
CA ARG A 71 9.75 3.65 -0.19
C ARG A 71 8.31 3.24 -0.31
N VAL A 72 7.51 4.03 -1.03
CA VAL A 72 6.12 3.74 -1.33
C VAL A 72 6.01 3.50 -2.82
N ARG A 73 5.47 2.36 -3.25
CA ARG A 73 5.28 2.02 -4.67
C ARG A 73 3.82 1.69 -4.92
N PHE A 74 3.30 2.21 -6.03
CA PHE A 74 1.99 1.84 -6.56
C PHE A 74 2.22 1.15 -7.89
N GLU A 75 1.45 0.12 -8.15
CA GLU A 75 1.55 -0.65 -9.37
C GLU A 75 0.18 -1.14 -9.81
N LEU A 76 -0.21 -0.84 -11.04
CA LEU A 76 -1.44 -1.31 -11.65
C LEU A 76 -1.10 -2.38 -12.70
N ARG A 77 -1.57 -3.60 -12.49
CA ARG A 77 -1.40 -4.74 -13.41
C ARG A 77 -2.75 -5.23 -13.88
N GLY A 78 -3.17 -4.78 -15.06
CA GLY A 78 -4.53 -5.05 -15.55
C GLY A 78 -5.55 -4.44 -14.58
N LYS A 79 -6.21 -5.27 -13.78
CA LYS A 79 -7.20 -4.86 -12.77
C LYS A 79 -6.71 -4.99 -11.34
N GLU A 80 -5.45 -5.33 -11.11
CA GLU A 80 -4.91 -5.43 -9.76
C GLU A 80 -4.10 -4.16 -9.42
N LEU A 81 -4.59 -3.38 -8.46
CA LEU A 81 -3.84 -2.30 -7.84
C LEU A 81 -3.04 -2.85 -6.66
N ARG A 82 -1.72 -2.78 -6.74
CA ARG A 82 -0.80 -3.17 -5.68
C ARG A 82 -0.15 -1.95 -5.04
N LEU A 83 -0.22 -1.90 -3.71
CA LEU A 83 0.34 -0.87 -2.85
C LEU A 83 1.46 -1.49 -2.03
N GLU A 84 2.67 -0.95 -2.12
CA GLU A 84 3.82 -1.46 -1.40
C GLU A 84 4.48 -0.36 -0.57
N VAL A 85 4.84 -0.70 0.65
CA VAL A 85 5.61 0.17 1.54
C VAL A 85 6.80 -0.61 2.07
N ALA A 86 8.00 -0.17 1.69
CA ALA A 86 9.25 -0.75 2.13
C ALA A 86 9.94 0.13 3.17
N ASP A 87 10.32 -0.45 4.30
CA ASP A 87 11.06 0.20 5.38
C ASP A 87 12.33 -0.60 5.72
N ALA A 88 13.22 0.00 6.51
CA ALA A 88 14.49 -0.61 6.90
C ALA A 88 14.43 -1.34 8.25
N GLY A 89 13.23 -1.68 8.72
CA GLY A 89 13.00 -2.37 9.99
C GLY A 89 12.66 -3.83 9.78
N ASP A 90 13.22 -4.69 10.64
CA ASP A 90 13.10 -6.14 10.52
C ASP A 90 11.89 -6.70 11.30
N GLU A 91 11.26 -5.88 12.14
CA GLU A 91 10.04 -6.25 12.87
C GLU A 91 8.89 -6.45 11.88
N LYS A 92 8.33 -7.67 11.81
CA LYS A 92 7.12 -7.93 11.04
C LYS A 92 5.96 -7.11 11.61
N PRO A 93 5.07 -6.57 10.75
CA PRO A 93 3.87 -5.91 11.23
C PRO A 93 3.03 -6.93 12.01
N GLN A 94 2.67 -6.61 13.24
CA GLN A 94 1.85 -7.48 14.07
C GLN A 94 0.39 -7.10 13.92
N LEU A 95 -0.47 -8.08 13.61
CA LEU A 95 -1.91 -7.97 13.81
C LEU A 95 -2.14 -7.81 15.32
N ARG A 96 -2.49 -6.61 15.76
CA ARG A 96 -2.87 -6.36 17.15
C ARG A 96 -4.40 -6.25 17.19
N HIS A 97 -5.03 -6.99 18.09
CA HIS A 97 -6.41 -6.70 18.46
C HIS A 97 -6.39 -5.42 19.29
N ALA A 98 -6.67 -4.29 18.66
CA ALA A 98 -6.88 -3.03 19.37
C ALA A 98 -8.16 -3.15 20.21
N GLY A 99 -8.11 -2.74 21.48
CA GLY A 99 -9.30 -2.55 22.29
C GLY A 99 -10.22 -1.48 21.69
N PRO A 100 -11.48 -1.40 22.14
CA PRO A 100 -12.44 -0.39 21.66
C PRO A 100 -11.96 1.07 21.86
N GLU A 101 -11.06 1.32 22.82
CA GLU A 101 -10.48 2.64 23.12
C GLU A 101 -9.06 2.84 22.58
N ASP A 102 -8.44 1.81 21.99
CA ASP A 102 -7.10 1.91 21.43
C ASP A 102 -7.13 2.53 20.03
N GLU A 103 -6.56 3.73 19.88
CA GLU A 103 -6.31 4.33 18.56
C GLU A 103 -5.18 3.61 17.79
N SER A 104 -4.30 2.90 18.50
CA SER A 104 -3.18 2.16 17.91
C SER A 104 -3.49 0.65 17.81
N GLY A 105 -3.30 0.06 16.63
CA GLY A 105 -3.39 -1.40 16.44
C GLY A 105 -4.48 -1.86 15.47
N ARG A 106 -5.43 -0.99 15.09
CA ARG A 106 -6.45 -1.32 14.08
C ARG A 106 -5.88 -1.42 12.65
N GLY A 107 -4.71 -0.84 12.39
CA GLY A 107 -4.21 -0.66 11.03
C GLY A 107 -4.07 -1.96 10.23
N LEU A 108 -3.48 -3.00 10.82
CA LEU A 108 -3.41 -4.30 10.13
C LEU A 108 -4.76 -5.03 10.08
N ALA A 109 -5.65 -4.81 11.05
CA ALA A 109 -6.99 -5.39 11.00
C ALA A 109 -7.80 -4.79 9.84
N LEU A 110 -7.68 -3.48 9.61
CA LEU A 110 -8.27 -2.79 8.45
C LEU A 110 -7.67 -3.31 7.14
N VAL A 111 -6.34 -3.45 7.07
CA VAL A 111 -5.68 -4.05 5.89
C VAL A 111 -6.19 -5.45 5.62
N ASN A 112 -6.30 -6.28 6.66
CA ASN A 112 -6.80 -7.65 6.53
C ASN A 112 -8.29 -7.72 6.15
N ALA A 113 -9.10 -6.75 6.57
CA ALA A 113 -10.53 -6.74 6.29
C ALA A 113 -10.86 -6.18 4.90
N LEU A 114 -10.03 -5.30 4.36
CA LEU A 114 -10.37 -4.51 3.15
C LEU A 114 -9.54 -4.87 1.92
N ALA A 115 -8.35 -5.46 2.09
CA ALA A 115 -7.52 -5.87 0.95
C ALA A 115 -7.94 -7.24 0.42
N ASP A 116 -7.90 -7.43 -0.89
CA ASP A 116 -8.12 -8.75 -1.51
C ASP A 116 -6.98 -9.71 -1.18
N ALA A 117 -5.75 -9.19 -1.11
CA ALA A 117 -4.61 -9.89 -0.55
C ALA A 117 -3.64 -8.90 0.08
N TRP A 118 -2.86 -9.37 1.06
CA TRP A 118 -1.78 -8.59 1.64
C TRP A 118 -0.69 -9.51 2.16
N GLY A 119 0.50 -8.97 2.38
CA GLY A 119 1.60 -9.75 2.93
C GLY A 119 2.84 -8.96 3.23
N VAL A 120 3.88 -9.69 3.62
CA VAL A 120 5.20 -9.14 3.93
C VAL A 120 6.24 -9.91 3.14
N ALA A 121 7.05 -9.20 2.37
CA ALA A 121 8.16 -9.74 1.61
C ALA A 121 9.49 -9.15 2.12
N PRO A 122 10.60 -9.89 2.01
CA PRO A 122 11.92 -9.31 2.24
C PRO A 122 12.18 -8.20 1.21
N ARG A 123 12.82 -7.12 1.66
CA ARG A 123 13.30 -6.07 0.75
C ARG A 123 14.65 -6.50 0.16
N LEU A 124 15.00 -6.04 -1.04
CA LEU A 124 16.39 -6.06 -1.49
C LEU A 124 17.24 -5.15 -0.57
N GLY A 125 18.09 -5.76 0.25
CA GLY A 125 18.84 -5.11 1.33
C GLY A 125 18.16 -5.26 2.69
N VAL A 126 18.45 -4.35 3.62
CA VAL A 126 17.90 -4.40 5.00
C VAL A 126 16.43 -3.99 5.03
N GLY A 127 15.63 -4.73 5.81
CA GLY A 127 14.24 -4.45 6.09
C GLY A 127 13.24 -5.27 5.29
N LYS A 128 12.02 -4.75 5.19
CA LYS A 128 10.86 -5.46 4.66
C LYS A 128 10.04 -4.59 3.72
N THR A 129 9.21 -5.25 2.92
CA THR A 129 8.15 -4.63 2.13
C THR A 129 6.83 -5.20 2.61
N VAL A 130 5.95 -4.36 3.13
CA VAL A 130 4.55 -4.70 3.40
C VAL A 130 3.74 -4.28 2.18
N TRP A 131 2.87 -5.15 1.70
CA TRP A 131 2.08 -4.89 0.50
C TRP A 131 0.62 -5.28 0.72
N ALA A 132 -0.28 -4.60 0.02
CA ALA A 132 -1.69 -4.91 -0.09
C ALA A 132 -2.13 -4.76 -1.55
N SER A 133 -3.09 -5.57 -1.99
CA SER A 133 -3.66 -5.52 -3.33
C SER A 133 -5.18 -5.36 -3.29
N LEU A 134 -5.71 -4.68 -4.30
CA LEU A 134 -7.14 -4.54 -4.57
C LEU A 134 -7.42 -4.93 -6.02
N VAL A 135 -8.48 -5.69 -6.23
CA VAL A 135 -9.06 -5.96 -7.54
C VAL A 135 -9.99 -4.81 -7.87
N LEU A 136 -9.66 -4.07 -8.92
CA LEU A 136 -10.48 -2.98 -9.41
C LEU A 136 -11.75 -3.56 -10.06
N PRO A 137 -12.93 -3.00 -9.73
CA PRO A 137 -14.17 -3.41 -10.37
C PRO A 137 -14.07 -3.15 -11.87
N GLU A 138 -14.71 -4.00 -12.69
CA GLU A 138 -14.95 -3.62 -14.08
C GLU A 138 -15.77 -2.36 -14.11
N VAL A 139 -15.22 -1.28 -14.67
CA VAL A 139 -16.03 -0.15 -15.08
C VAL A 139 -16.91 -0.68 -16.19
N ALA A 140 -18.17 -0.97 -15.88
CA ALA A 140 -19.18 -1.22 -16.89
C ALA A 140 -19.21 0.03 -17.78
N ALA A 141 -18.79 -0.13 -19.05
CA ALA A 141 -18.86 0.92 -20.03
C ALA A 141 -20.29 1.50 -20.02
N ARG A 142 -20.41 2.78 -19.67
CA ARG A 142 -21.66 3.53 -19.85
C ARG A 142 -21.74 4.02 -21.28
#